data_AF-A0ABD5I0J2-F1
#
_entry.id   AF-A0ABD5I0J2-F1
#
_cell.length_a   1.000
_cell.length_b   1.000
_cell.length_c   1.000
_cell.angle_alpha   90.00
_cell.angle_beta   90.00
_cell.angle_gamma   90.00
#
_symmetry.space_group_name_H-M   'P 1'
#
loop_
_entity.id
_entity.type
_entity.pdbx_description
1 polymer ?
#
loop_
_entity_poly.entity_id
_entity_poly.type
_entity_poly.pdbx_seq_one_letter_code
_entity_poly.pdbx_strand_id
1 'polypeptide(L)'
;MFKKAALGISSLAITAFVGLGMATEASAGPAAPLTSLNVVQVESELGGVETINQNSFSTSRNHGGKYLYITTKEMGYGQNPFAKMNGSNVKSIDSTIIGGRPIVGWYYKWDASGHQQGTFEYQKTSINAPFNTMRTSIYIQ
;
A
#
# COMPACT_ATOMS: atom_id res chain seq x y z
N MET A 1 -78.54 31.10 -4.42
CA MET A 1 -77.97 29.76 -4.71
C MET A 1 -76.45 29.85 -4.76
N PHE A 2 -75.75 28.71 -4.65
CA PHE A 2 -74.29 28.51 -4.89
C PHE A 2 -73.84 29.01 -6.28
N LYS A 3 -72.56 29.20 -6.68
CA LYS A 3 -71.15 29.13 -6.15
C LYS A 3 -70.30 30.06 -7.09
N LYS A 4 -68.98 30.30 -7.05
CA LYS A 4 -67.77 29.75 -6.38
C LYS A 4 -67.01 30.93 -5.70
N ALA A 5 -65.73 31.15 -5.99
CA ALA A 5 -64.84 32.21 -5.46
C ALA A 5 -63.52 32.29 -6.27
N ALA A 6 -62.62 33.20 -5.91
CA ALA A 6 -61.17 33.21 -6.17
C ALA A 6 -60.66 33.30 -7.63
N LEU A 7 -60.15 34.51 -7.94
CA LEU A 7 -58.93 34.89 -8.69
C LEU A 7 -58.05 33.75 -9.25
N GLY A 8 -57.62 33.90 -10.50
CA GLY A 8 -56.46 33.22 -11.07
C GLY A 8 -55.30 34.20 -11.30
N ILE A 9 -54.10 33.87 -10.84
CA ILE A 9 -52.88 34.66 -11.03
C ILE A 9 -52.09 34.16 -12.25
N SER A 10 -51.51 35.09 -13.02
CA SER A 10 -50.75 34.78 -14.24
C SER A 10 -49.38 34.19 -13.91
N SER A 11 -49.04 33.04 -14.50
CA SER A 11 -47.74 32.39 -14.34
C SER A 11 -46.70 32.97 -15.29
N LEU A 12 -45.64 33.58 -14.74
CA LEU A 12 -44.45 33.96 -15.50
C LEU A 12 -43.38 32.87 -15.35
N ALA A 13 -42.98 32.24 -16.45
CA ALA A 13 -42.03 31.13 -16.43
C ALA A 13 -40.57 31.62 -16.35
N ILE A 14 -39.77 31.03 -15.46
CA ILE A 14 -38.32 31.25 -15.38
C ILE A 14 -37.63 30.00 -15.93
N THR A 15 -37.04 30.12 -17.13
CA THR A 15 -36.27 29.04 -17.76
C THR A 15 -34.79 29.17 -17.38
N ALA A 16 -34.35 28.44 -16.35
CA ALA A 16 -32.95 28.35 -15.97
C ALA A 16 -32.24 27.29 -16.82
N PHE A 17 -31.41 27.70 -17.79
CA PHE A 17 -30.52 26.80 -18.51
C PHE A 17 -29.32 26.42 -17.63
N VAL A 18 -29.46 25.32 -16.88
CA VAL A 18 -28.34 24.76 -16.11
C VAL A 18 -27.40 24.03 -17.06
N GLY A 19 -26.27 24.66 -17.39
CA GLY A 19 -25.19 24.03 -18.15
C GLY A 19 -24.51 22.93 -17.33
N LEU A 20 -24.95 21.69 -17.48
CA LEU A 20 -24.24 20.52 -16.93
C LEU A 20 -22.89 20.36 -17.64
N GLY A 21 -21.83 20.86 -17.03
CA GLY A 21 -20.48 20.48 -17.37
C GLY A 21 -20.30 18.98 -17.14
N MET A 22 -20.14 18.21 -18.21
CA MET A 22 -19.95 16.76 -18.15
C MET A 22 -18.60 16.45 -17.50
N ALA A 23 -18.59 16.28 -16.18
CA ALA A 23 -17.42 15.78 -15.47
C ALA A 23 -17.09 14.37 -16.01
N THR A 24 -15.88 14.17 -16.51
CA THR A 24 -15.45 12.87 -17.00
C THR A 24 -15.36 11.89 -15.84
N GLU A 25 -16.29 10.95 -15.76
CA GLU A 25 -16.29 9.91 -14.73
C GLU A 25 -15.04 9.04 -14.87
N ALA A 26 -14.09 9.23 -13.96
CA ALA A 26 -12.86 8.46 -13.91
C ALA A 26 -13.17 7.04 -13.42
N SER A 27 -13.55 6.15 -14.34
CA SER A 27 -13.83 4.74 -14.07
C SER A 27 -12.57 4.07 -13.49
N ALA A 28 -12.58 3.86 -12.17
CA ALA A 28 -11.53 3.14 -11.47
C ALA A 28 -11.75 1.64 -11.64
N GLY A 29 -10.81 0.97 -12.33
CA GLY A 29 -10.79 -0.49 -12.38
C GLY A 29 -10.60 -1.12 -10.99
N PRO A 30 -11.01 -2.38 -10.79
CA PRO A 30 -10.86 -3.07 -9.51
C PRO A 30 -9.38 -3.15 -9.12
N ALA A 31 -9.10 -2.88 -7.83
CA ALA A 31 -7.75 -2.93 -7.30
C ALA A 31 -7.18 -4.36 -7.40
N ALA A 32 -5.97 -4.49 -7.95
CA ALA A 32 -5.34 -5.79 -8.19
C ALA A 32 -5.06 -6.52 -6.85
N PRO A 33 -5.29 -7.84 -6.74
CA PRO A 33 -4.96 -8.59 -5.52
C PRO A 33 -3.46 -8.58 -5.25
N LEU A 34 -3.07 -8.72 -3.97
CA LEU A 34 -1.67 -8.94 -3.60
C LEU A 34 -1.13 -10.21 -4.31
N THR A 35 -0.07 -10.06 -5.08
CA THR A 35 0.49 -11.09 -5.98
C THR A 35 1.95 -11.41 -5.74
N SER A 36 2.71 -10.51 -5.12
CA SER A 36 4.07 -10.80 -4.66
C SER A 36 4.42 -9.96 -3.43
N LEU A 37 5.31 -10.50 -2.60
CA LEU A 37 5.80 -9.89 -1.37
C LEU A 37 7.20 -10.48 -1.13
N ASN A 38 8.24 -9.65 -1.22
CA ASN A 38 9.65 -10.07 -1.23
C ASN A 38 10.51 -9.10 -0.41
N VAL A 39 11.60 -9.57 0.21
CA VAL A 39 12.72 -8.69 0.57
C VAL A 39 13.52 -8.37 -0.69
N VAL A 40 13.95 -7.11 -0.84
CA VAL A 40 14.72 -6.65 -2.02
C VAL A 40 16.00 -5.88 -1.67
N GLN A 41 16.13 -5.40 -0.43
CA GLN A 41 17.34 -4.72 0.05
C GLN A 41 17.49 -4.90 1.55
N VAL A 42 18.73 -5.07 2.02
CA VAL A 42 19.12 -4.87 3.42
C VAL A 42 20.19 -3.77 3.46
N GLU A 43 20.10 -2.89 4.44
CA GLU A 43 20.95 -1.70 4.56
C GLU A 43 21.35 -1.54 6.03
N SER A 44 22.66 -1.51 6.32
CA SER A 44 23.15 -1.35 7.69
C SER A 44 24.49 -0.62 7.72
N GLU A 45 24.90 -0.16 8.90
CA GLU A 45 26.16 0.56 9.09
C GLU A 45 27.39 -0.29 8.72
N LEU A 46 27.40 -1.57 9.09
CA LEU A 46 28.52 -2.48 8.83
C LEU A 46 28.48 -3.15 7.45
N GLY A 47 27.31 -3.52 6.94
CA GLY A 47 27.17 -4.16 5.63
C GLY A 47 27.06 -3.18 4.46
N GLY A 48 26.79 -1.90 4.74
CA GLY A 48 26.33 -0.95 3.74
C GLY A 48 24.99 -1.38 3.13
N VAL A 49 24.78 -1.08 1.85
CA VAL A 49 23.60 -1.54 1.09
C VAL A 49 23.90 -2.88 0.39
N GLU A 50 22.98 -3.84 0.55
CA GLU A 50 22.93 -5.09 -0.21
C GLU A 50 21.57 -5.24 -0.91
N THR A 51 21.58 -5.43 -2.23
CA THR A 51 20.38 -5.85 -2.98
C THR A 51 20.18 -7.34 -2.83
N ILE A 52 18.95 -7.74 -2.47
CA ILE A 52 18.58 -9.14 -2.28
C ILE A 52 18.03 -9.71 -3.60
N ASN A 53 18.62 -10.82 -4.05
CA ASN A 53 18.16 -11.54 -5.23
C ASN A 53 16.90 -12.36 -4.93
N GLN A 54 16.08 -12.59 -5.96
CA GLN A 54 14.91 -13.46 -5.82
C GLN A 54 15.35 -14.88 -5.44
N ASN A 55 14.67 -15.47 -4.45
CA ASN A 55 14.99 -16.77 -3.83
C ASN A 55 16.27 -16.79 -2.95
N SER A 56 16.87 -15.64 -2.61
CA SER A 56 17.86 -15.57 -1.53
C SER A 56 17.20 -15.80 -0.18
N PHE A 57 17.68 -16.81 0.57
CA PHE A 57 17.23 -17.11 1.93
C PHE A 57 18.06 -16.39 3.01
N SER A 58 19.22 -15.84 2.65
CA SER A 58 20.07 -15.01 3.52
C SER A 58 20.67 -13.81 2.78
N THR A 59 21.21 -12.86 3.53
CA THR A 59 22.20 -11.90 3.00
C THR A 59 23.50 -12.62 2.61
N SER A 60 24.31 -12.00 1.77
CA SER A 60 25.63 -12.49 1.33
C SER A 60 26.79 -12.00 2.21
N ARG A 61 26.55 -10.96 3.02
CA ARG A 61 27.50 -10.38 3.98
C ARG A 61 26.85 -10.19 5.36
N ASN A 62 27.69 -9.94 6.35
CA ASN A 62 27.28 -9.54 7.70
C ASN A 62 26.78 -8.09 7.71
N HIS A 63 25.71 -7.83 8.46
CA HIS A 63 25.12 -6.52 8.66
C HIS A 63 25.26 -6.08 10.14
N GLY A 64 24.30 -5.31 10.66
CA GLY A 64 24.36 -4.71 11.99
C GLY A 64 25.10 -3.37 12.02
N GLY A 65 25.56 -3.02 13.22
CA GLY A 65 25.98 -1.67 13.62
C GLY A 65 24.83 -0.86 14.23
N LYS A 66 24.94 0.47 14.17
CA LYS A 66 23.99 1.42 14.79
C LYS A 66 22.59 1.41 14.18
N TYR A 67 22.48 1.12 12.88
CA TYR A 67 21.20 1.04 12.17
C TYR A 67 21.10 -0.24 11.35
N LEU A 68 19.87 -0.76 11.20
CA LEU A 68 19.54 -1.89 10.35
C LEU A 68 18.17 -1.66 9.71
N TYR A 69 18.15 -1.50 8.39
CA TYR A 69 16.96 -1.28 7.60
C TYR A 69 16.74 -2.40 6.59
N ILE A 70 15.49 -2.84 6.46
CA ILE A 70 15.08 -3.85 5.47
C ILE A 70 14.08 -3.21 4.52
N THR A 71 14.27 -3.33 3.21
CA THR A 71 13.27 -2.90 2.23
C THR A 71 12.57 -4.12 1.63
N THR A 72 11.24 -4.13 1.74
CA THR A 72 10.39 -5.13 1.08
C THR A 72 9.67 -4.51 -0.11
N LYS A 73 9.50 -5.29 -1.18
CA LYS A 73 8.68 -4.96 -2.35
C LYS A 73 7.42 -5.81 -2.36
N GLU A 74 6.28 -5.19 -2.58
CA GLU A 74 5.02 -5.86 -2.87
C GLU A 74 4.45 -5.43 -4.22
N MET A 75 3.65 -6.30 -4.83
CA MET A 75 2.87 -6.01 -6.04
C MET A 75 1.41 -6.39 -5.82
N GLY A 76 0.49 -5.55 -6.28
CA GLY A 76 -0.92 -5.62 -5.93
C GLY A 76 -1.23 -5.06 -4.53
N TYR A 77 -2.52 -5.05 -4.18
CA TYR A 77 -3.04 -4.36 -3.01
C TYR A 77 -3.24 -5.31 -1.82
N GLY A 78 -2.71 -4.93 -0.66
CA GLY A 78 -2.86 -5.66 0.59
C GLY A 78 -3.17 -4.77 1.79
N GLN A 79 -3.58 -5.41 2.87
CA GLN A 79 -3.97 -4.85 4.18
C GLN A 79 -3.23 -5.60 5.30
N ASN A 80 -3.27 -5.06 6.52
CA ASN A 80 -2.67 -5.63 7.72
C ASN A 80 -1.17 -6.00 7.56
N PRO A 81 -0.31 -5.08 7.08
CA PRO A 81 1.13 -5.33 6.97
C PRO A 81 1.75 -5.56 8.35
N PHE A 82 2.48 -6.65 8.51
CA PHE A 82 3.05 -7.04 9.79
C PHE A 82 4.46 -7.62 9.60
N ALA A 83 5.46 -6.97 10.20
CA ALA A 83 6.87 -7.31 10.06
C ALA A 83 7.53 -7.56 11.42
N LYS A 84 8.54 -8.43 11.43
CA LYS A 84 9.34 -8.79 12.60
C LYS A 84 10.82 -8.86 12.30
N MET A 85 11.63 -8.64 13.34
CA MET A 85 13.04 -9.03 13.40
C MET A 85 13.23 -9.88 14.66
N ASN A 86 13.75 -11.10 14.51
CA ASN A 86 13.95 -12.05 15.63
C ASN A 86 12.71 -12.24 16.54
N GLY A 87 11.52 -12.28 15.94
CA GLY A 87 10.24 -12.41 16.67
C GLY A 87 9.66 -11.10 17.20
N SER A 88 10.45 -10.03 17.36
CA SER A 88 10.03 -8.70 17.80
C SER A 88 9.44 -7.89 16.65
N ASN A 89 8.32 -7.19 16.89
CA ASN A 89 7.65 -6.41 15.85
C ASN A 89 8.49 -5.17 15.45
N VAL A 90 8.72 -4.97 14.16
CA VAL A 90 9.42 -3.80 13.61
C VAL A 90 8.45 -2.85 12.90
N LYS A 91 8.80 -1.56 12.83
CA LYS A 91 7.94 -0.51 12.24
C LYS A 91 8.39 -0.19 10.81
N SER A 92 7.42 0.10 9.95
CA SER A 92 7.72 0.80 8.69
C SER A 92 8.02 2.26 9.01
N ILE A 93 9.12 2.78 8.48
CA ILE A 93 9.55 4.18 8.65
C ILE A 93 9.36 5.01 7.36
N ASP A 94 9.30 4.35 6.20
CA ASP A 94 9.00 4.96 4.90
C ASP A 94 8.26 3.97 3.98
N SER A 95 7.55 4.49 2.97
CA SER A 95 6.95 3.69 1.90
C SER A 95 6.86 4.46 0.58
N THR A 96 7.39 3.88 -0.50
CA THR A 96 7.37 4.44 -1.86
C THR A 96 6.38 3.69 -2.76
N ILE A 97 5.55 4.43 -3.50
CA ILE A 97 4.57 3.88 -4.46
C ILE A 97 5.26 3.34 -5.71
N ILE A 98 4.76 2.22 -6.23
CA ILE A 98 5.14 1.65 -7.54
C ILE A 98 4.00 1.88 -8.54
N GLY A 99 4.33 2.43 -9.71
CA GLY A 99 3.35 2.83 -10.73
C GLY A 99 2.85 4.26 -10.52
N GLY A 100 1.57 4.52 -10.75
CA GLY A 100 0.99 5.84 -10.54
C GLY A 100 -0.53 5.87 -10.75
N ARG A 101 -0.99 5.68 -12.00
CA ARG A 101 -2.41 5.57 -12.34
C ARG A 101 -2.62 4.38 -13.31
N PRO A 102 -2.91 3.17 -12.81
CA PRO A 102 -3.08 2.79 -11.41
C PRO A 102 -1.76 2.72 -10.62
N ILE A 103 -1.87 2.64 -9.30
CA ILE A 103 -0.80 2.13 -8.43
C ILE A 103 -0.75 0.61 -8.61
N VAL A 104 0.45 0.02 -8.64
CA VAL A 104 0.63 -1.43 -8.88
C VAL A 104 1.38 -2.15 -7.75
N GLY A 105 1.86 -1.43 -6.74
CA GLY A 105 2.60 -2.00 -5.62
C GLY A 105 3.26 -0.93 -4.75
N TRP A 106 4.06 -1.37 -3.79
CA TRP A 106 4.79 -0.52 -2.85
C TRP A 106 6.17 -1.09 -2.54
N TYR A 107 7.11 -0.20 -2.23
CA TYR A 107 8.26 -0.50 -1.39
C TYR A 107 7.96 -0.02 0.03
N TYR A 108 8.34 -0.80 1.04
CA TYR A 108 8.29 -0.41 2.46
C TYR A 108 9.67 -0.55 3.08
N LYS A 109 10.14 0.48 3.79
CA LYS A 109 11.41 0.46 4.55
C LYS A 109 11.09 0.23 6.03
N TRP A 110 11.60 -0.87 6.58
CA TRP A 110 11.41 -1.32 7.96
C TRP A 110 12.62 -0.99 8.81
N ASP A 111 12.38 -0.51 10.03
CA ASP A 111 13.42 -0.23 11.01
C ASP A 111 13.59 -1.38 12.02
N ALA A 112 14.72 -2.08 11.90
CA ALA A 112 15.17 -3.14 12.79
C ALA A 112 16.43 -2.73 13.59
N SER A 113 16.72 -1.42 13.68
CA SER A 113 17.86 -0.90 14.42
C SER A 113 17.81 -1.34 15.89
N GLY A 114 18.97 -1.69 16.45
CA GLY A 114 19.08 -2.38 17.74
C GLY A 114 19.21 -3.90 17.62
N HIS A 115 18.81 -4.51 16.49
CA HIS A 115 19.25 -5.85 16.11
C HIS A 115 20.55 -5.78 15.29
N GLN A 116 21.43 -6.76 15.46
CA GLN A 116 22.68 -6.86 14.67
C GLN A 116 22.55 -7.85 13.50
N GLN A 117 21.91 -8.99 13.75
CA GLN A 117 21.72 -10.09 12.80
C GLN A 117 20.45 -10.87 13.14
N GLY A 118 20.08 -11.83 12.29
CA GLY A 118 19.00 -12.80 12.52
C GLY A 118 17.85 -12.71 11.51
N THR A 119 16.72 -13.33 11.81
CA THR A 119 15.63 -13.51 10.83
C THR A 119 14.69 -12.30 10.81
N PHE A 120 14.58 -11.67 9.65
CA PHE A 120 13.48 -10.76 9.33
C PHE A 120 12.31 -11.55 8.71
N GLU A 121 11.09 -11.25 9.13
CA GLU A 121 9.85 -11.80 8.58
C GLU A 121 8.91 -10.66 8.16
N TYR A 122 8.20 -10.80 7.04
CA TYR A 122 7.12 -9.89 6.66
C TYR A 122 5.92 -10.63 6.08
N GLN A 123 4.71 -10.22 6.47
CA GLN A 123 3.45 -10.74 5.93
C GLN A 123 2.46 -9.61 5.62
N LYS A 124 1.56 -9.87 4.67
CA LYS A 124 0.43 -8.99 4.34
C LYS A 124 -0.73 -9.81 3.75
N THR A 125 -1.96 -9.37 4.00
CA THR A 125 -3.18 -10.03 3.54
C THR A 125 -3.72 -9.31 2.30
N SER A 126 -4.14 -10.02 1.25
CA SER A 126 -4.79 -9.40 0.08
C SER A 126 -6.07 -8.66 0.49
N ILE A 127 -6.39 -7.55 -0.19
CA ILE A 127 -7.69 -6.86 0.03
C ILE A 127 -8.86 -7.57 -0.66
N ASN A 128 -8.59 -8.44 -1.63
CA ASN A 128 -9.61 -9.15 -2.39
C ASN A 128 -9.83 -10.56 -1.80
N ALA A 129 -11.08 -11.03 -1.86
CA ALA A 129 -11.42 -12.42 -1.52
C ALA A 129 -10.58 -13.41 -2.36
N PRO A 130 -10.13 -14.55 -1.80
CA PRO A 130 -10.44 -15.09 -0.47
C PRO A 130 -9.54 -14.57 0.66
N PHE A 131 -8.93 -13.38 0.52
CA PHE A 131 -8.07 -12.75 1.53
C PHE A 131 -6.81 -13.58 1.85
N ASN A 132 -6.18 -14.11 0.81
CA ASN A 132 -4.91 -14.83 0.91
C ASN A 132 -3.84 -13.98 1.61
N THR A 133 -3.12 -14.56 2.57
CA THR A 133 -2.01 -13.90 3.28
C THR A 133 -0.67 -14.39 2.74
N MET A 134 0.11 -13.48 2.16
CA MET A 134 1.46 -13.76 1.67
C MET A 134 2.49 -13.53 2.78
N ARG A 135 3.63 -14.22 2.69
CA ARG A 135 4.76 -14.10 3.61
C ARG A 135 6.09 -14.12 2.86
N THR A 136 7.11 -13.47 3.42
CA THR A 136 8.51 -13.59 3.04
C THR A 136 9.37 -13.57 4.32
N SER A 137 10.59 -14.08 4.23
CA SER A 137 11.59 -13.96 5.28
C SER A 137 13.00 -14.00 4.69
N ILE A 138 13.97 -13.50 5.45
CA ILE A 138 15.39 -13.59 5.13
C ILE A 138 16.21 -13.70 6.42
N TYR A 139 17.27 -14.49 6.41
CA TYR A 139 18.29 -14.46 7.45
C TYR A 139 19.34 -13.39 7.15
N ILE A 140 19.43 -12.38 7.99
CA ILE A 140 20.47 -11.35 7.93
C ILE A 140 21.66 -11.87 8.74
N GLN A 141 22.82 -12.03 8.10
CA GLN A 141 24.06 -12.46 8.78
C GLN A 141 24.62 -11.37 9.71
#